data_AF-A0A832SCG2-F1
#
_entry.id   AF-A0A832SCG2-F1
#
_cell.length_a   1.000
_cell.length_b   1.000
_cell.length_c   1.000
_cell.angle_alpha   90.00
_cell.angle_beta   90.00
_cell.angle_gamma   90.00
#
_symmetry.space_group_name_H-M   'P 1'
#
loop_
_entity.id
_entity.type
_entity.pdbx_description
1 polymer ?
#
loop_
_entity_poly.entity_id
_entity_poly.type
_entity_poly.pdbx_seq_one_letter_code
_entity_poly.pdbx_strand_id
1 'polypeptide(L)'
;MSIKSEENLETAINLYGEVREILPKKSVDYARALMNEGTARSKLAEMSIESRVNLKIAVSLYGDSREIFPEKSTDYAGALMNEGNARSMLAEMGIDIRDNFERSKELYLQSISILEELGDGWTYSVALLGFNYLLKDNFYKTGEKKHLEEWERNLGDIEEKIKDRNIRYKKRVMASIHEIRASLFEFDGKQGISDASFEYYEAYKLSKEPYYKFMKEFCQARSGTISFCELVSNWKLEEKKSIFLDYYDYTVFECHLENALKSTINEEDELKLAVKKLTEIRDRTQIKIIKDRVSAYIHLLQALVDCFTEEAYTEAAKNVKEGCKIFREYGDKQGQQMCEIFHNAVVKKRDPDAWQEIIRNREFSSNFYNLLCQYSDRKRVDLEYYRFGQVHEIIGVVSKDVEQVKEISIRTENKIDEIQSQIHSGFTEIKSQIEDGFDGTAAELRQIKGKIDNIEQDFDNLVQISNEVGGKEGECIKEFASQMLELMKKGDSEALKRFSEKIIQNSSSITEIIEAAEIPEKEKAEAKSKLADLKKIPGILKEKAKSFSVDVTKDVIVSLTAEEIITLLTPVLSTAAFGVPIPSQIMTMLLAAIRNS
;
A
#
# COMPACT_ATOMS: atom_id res chain seq x y z
N MET A 1 11.73 9.72 -53.77
CA MET A 1 11.09 10.39 -54.92
C MET A 1 12.10 11.32 -55.57
N SER A 2 12.11 11.39 -56.90
CA SER A 2 13.10 12.12 -57.71
C SER A 2 12.63 13.55 -58.01
N ILE A 3 13.58 14.45 -58.33
CA ILE A 3 13.53 15.91 -58.43
C ILE A 3 12.50 16.49 -59.46
N LYS A 4 11.61 15.68 -60.06
CA LYS A 4 10.59 16.14 -61.03
C LYS A 4 9.13 15.74 -60.73
N SER A 5 8.82 15.21 -59.54
CA SER A 5 7.46 14.71 -59.28
C SER A 5 6.38 15.79 -59.23
N GLU A 6 6.69 16.98 -58.70
CA GLU A 6 5.78 18.13 -58.66
C GLU A 6 5.48 18.69 -60.06
N GLU A 7 6.52 19.10 -60.79
CA GLU A 7 6.42 19.65 -62.16
C GLU A 7 5.64 18.72 -63.10
N ASN A 8 5.84 17.40 -62.98
CA ASN A 8 5.10 16.42 -63.77
C ASN A 8 3.60 16.36 -63.41
N LEU A 9 3.25 16.52 -62.13
CA LEU A 9 1.86 16.54 -61.68
C LEU A 9 1.16 17.84 -62.09
N GLU A 10 1.84 18.99 -62.00
CA GLU A 10 1.35 20.28 -62.51
C GLU A 10 1.14 20.23 -64.03
N THR A 11 2.10 19.66 -64.76
CA THR A 11 1.97 19.44 -66.20
C THR A 11 0.76 18.54 -66.52
N ALA A 12 0.55 17.46 -65.76
CA ALA A 12 -0.60 16.59 -65.94
C ALA A 12 -1.94 17.34 -65.70
N ILE A 13 -2.00 18.19 -64.67
CA ILE A 13 -3.18 19.03 -64.40
C ILE A 13 -3.48 19.94 -65.58
N ASN A 14 -2.45 20.62 -66.12
CA ASN A 14 -2.61 21.50 -67.28
C ASN A 14 -3.10 20.73 -68.52
N LEU A 15 -2.51 19.57 -68.81
CA LEU A 15 -2.91 18.72 -69.94
C LEU A 15 -4.34 18.21 -69.81
N TYR A 16 -4.79 17.80 -68.61
CA TYR A 16 -6.19 17.43 -68.41
C TYR A 16 -7.14 18.63 -68.56
N GLY A 17 -6.69 19.83 -68.18
CA GLY A 17 -7.37 21.09 -68.49
C GLY A 17 -7.59 21.28 -69.99
N GLU A 18 -6.52 21.19 -70.78
CA GLU A 18 -6.58 21.32 -72.25
C GLU A 18 -7.45 20.24 -72.90
N VAL A 19 -7.34 18.99 -72.45
CA VAL A 19 -8.15 17.87 -72.96
C VAL A 19 -9.65 18.11 -72.75
N ARG A 20 -10.04 18.69 -71.61
CA ARG A 20 -11.45 19.01 -71.33
C ARG A 20 -12.03 20.08 -72.25
N GLU A 21 -11.22 20.99 -72.79
CA GLU A 21 -11.67 21.97 -73.78
C GLU A 21 -11.97 21.33 -75.15
N ILE A 22 -11.39 20.16 -75.42
CA ILE A 22 -11.55 19.42 -76.68
C ILE A 22 -12.68 18.39 -76.60
N LEU A 23 -12.83 17.72 -75.45
CA LEU A 23 -13.77 16.62 -75.28
C LEU A 23 -15.22 17.09 -75.06
N PRO A 24 -16.23 16.36 -75.56
CA PRO A 24 -17.63 16.67 -75.27
C PRO A 24 -17.93 16.58 -73.77
N LYS A 25 -18.55 17.62 -73.19
CA LYS A 25 -18.78 17.77 -71.74
C LYS A 25 -19.56 16.64 -71.05
N LYS A 26 -20.29 15.81 -71.81
CA LYS A 26 -21.05 14.66 -71.29
C LYS A 26 -20.46 13.30 -71.69
N SER A 27 -19.26 13.29 -72.27
CA SER A 27 -18.59 12.06 -72.65
C SER A 27 -17.91 11.39 -71.46
N VAL A 28 -17.83 10.07 -71.48
CA VAL A 28 -17.08 9.29 -70.49
C VAL A 28 -15.61 9.71 -70.44
N ASP A 29 -15.02 10.07 -71.57
CA ASP A 29 -13.62 10.51 -71.61
C ASP A 29 -13.42 11.89 -70.96
N TYR A 30 -14.39 12.80 -71.08
CA TYR A 30 -14.38 14.06 -70.33
C TYR A 30 -14.45 13.81 -68.82
N ALA A 31 -15.30 12.88 -68.38
CA ALA A 31 -15.39 12.48 -66.98
C ALA A 31 -14.09 11.83 -66.46
N ARG A 32 -13.41 11.02 -67.28
CA ARG A 32 -12.08 10.48 -66.97
C ARG A 32 -11.03 11.57 -66.85
N ALA A 33 -11.08 12.59 -67.71
CA ALA A 33 -10.16 13.73 -67.60
C ALA A 33 -10.34 14.48 -66.27
N LEU A 34 -11.59 14.72 -65.84
CA LEU A 34 -11.90 15.27 -64.52
C LEU A 34 -11.32 14.42 -63.38
N MET A 35 -11.62 13.12 -63.39
CA MET A 35 -11.16 12.19 -62.36
C MET A 35 -9.62 12.11 -62.31
N ASN A 36 -8.95 12.10 -63.45
CA ASN A 36 -7.49 12.04 -63.50
C ASN A 36 -6.83 13.35 -63.06
N GLU A 37 -7.41 14.51 -63.37
CA GLU A 37 -6.95 15.78 -62.79
C GLU A 37 -7.12 15.78 -61.27
N GLY A 38 -8.27 15.33 -60.76
CA GLY A 38 -8.50 15.18 -59.32
C GLY A 38 -7.45 14.28 -58.66
N THR A 39 -7.05 13.20 -59.35
CA THR A 39 -6.00 12.28 -58.89
C THR A 39 -4.63 12.97 -58.84
N ALA A 40 -4.28 13.75 -59.87
CA ALA A 40 -3.03 14.51 -59.89
C ALA A 40 -2.97 15.55 -58.76
N ARG A 41 -4.08 16.25 -58.49
CA ARG A 41 -4.20 17.19 -57.37
C ARG A 41 -4.09 16.50 -56.02
N SER A 42 -4.73 15.35 -55.86
CA SER A 42 -4.63 14.57 -54.61
C SER A 42 -3.18 14.17 -54.32
N LYS A 43 -2.41 13.78 -55.35
CA LYS A 43 -0.98 13.48 -55.21
C LYS A 43 -0.11 14.70 -54.87
N LEU A 44 -0.41 15.87 -55.41
CA LEU A 44 0.25 17.11 -54.96
C LEU A 44 -0.02 17.36 -53.48
N ALA A 45 -1.26 17.12 -53.04
CA ALA A 45 -1.62 17.23 -51.64
C ALA A 45 -0.89 16.23 -50.73
N GLU A 46 -0.70 14.98 -51.17
CA GLU A 46 0.13 13.97 -50.47
C GLU A 46 1.60 14.42 -50.31
N MET A 47 2.10 15.17 -51.30
CA MET A 47 3.42 15.81 -51.26
C MET A 47 3.47 17.08 -50.41
N SER A 48 2.40 17.39 -49.67
CA SER A 48 2.26 18.62 -48.86
C SER A 48 2.23 19.93 -49.66
N ILE A 49 1.90 19.88 -50.96
CA ILE A 49 1.84 21.05 -51.83
C ILE A 49 0.39 21.56 -51.92
N GLU A 50 0.15 22.74 -51.34
CA GLU A 50 -1.17 23.40 -51.26
C GLU A 50 -2.31 22.44 -50.91
N SER A 51 -2.05 21.47 -50.02
CA SER A 51 -2.86 20.26 -49.82
C SER A 51 -4.35 20.56 -49.65
N ARG A 52 -4.70 21.57 -48.85
CA ARG A 52 -6.10 21.96 -48.63
C ARG A 52 -6.81 22.38 -49.92
N VAL A 53 -6.15 23.18 -50.75
CA VAL A 53 -6.74 23.71 -51.99
C VAL A 53 -6.87 22.57 -53.00
N ASN A 54 -5.79 21.81 -53.20
CA ASN A 54 -5.76 20.70 -54.13
C ASN A 54 -6.78 19.60 -53.79
N LEU A 55 -6.95 19.24 -52.51
CA LEU A 55 -7.95 18.26 -52.09
C LEU A 55 -9.39 18.76 -52.29
N LYS A 56 -9.67 20.03 -52.00
CA LYS A 56 -11.01 20.60 -52.24
C LYS A 56 -11.39 20.59 -53.72
N ILE A 57 -10.44 20.93 -54.58
CA ILE A 57 -10.66 20.86 -56.03
C ILE A 57 -10.83 19.41 -56.47
N ALA A 58 -10.00 18.49 -55.98
CA ALA A 58 -10.13 17.06 -56.28
C ALA A 58 -11.52 16.52 -55.92
N VAL A 59 -12.03 16.82 -54.72
CA VAL A 59 -13.40 16.45 -54.29
C VAL A 59 -14.45 16.96 -55.29
N SER A 60 -14.35 18.21 -55.75
CA SER A 60 -15.27 18.77 -56.75
C SER A 60 -15.17 18.00 -58.08
N LEU A 61 -13.96 17.78 -58.58
CA LEU A 61 -13.73 17.09 -59.85
C LEU A 61 -14.24 15.65 -59.84
N TYR A 62 -14.07 14.93 -58.73
CA TYR A 62 -14.64 13.60 -58.57
C TYR A 62 -16.17 13.64 -58.52
N GLY A 63 -16.76 14.60 -57.81
CA GLY A 63 -18.20 14.87 -57.82
C GLY A 63 -18.74 15.07 -59.24
N ASP A 64 -18.15 16.00 -59.99
CA ASP A 64 -18.54 16.33 -61.37
C ASP A 64 -18.38 15.11 -62.31
N SER A 65 -17.33 14.30 -62.13
CA SER A 65 -17.13 13.09 -62.94
C SER A 65 -18.22 12.04 -62.69
N ARG A 66 -18.70 11.89 -61.44
CA ARG A 66 -19.76 10.95 -61.07
C ARG A 66 -21.12 11.32 -61.68
N GLU A 67 -21.38 12.60 -61.90
CA GLU A 67 -22.62 13.04 -62.57
C GLU A 67 -22.67 12.62 -64.05
N ILE A 68 -21.52 12.28 -64.64
CA ILE A 68 -21.38 11.93 -66.06
C ILE A 68 -21.22 10.42 -66.25
N PHE A 69 -20.49 9.73 -65.36
CA PHE A 69 -20.29 8.29 -65.47
C PHE A 69 -21.62 7.53 -65.33
N PRO A 70 -21.81 6.43 -66.08
CA PRO A 70 -22.97 5.56 -65.87
C PRO A 70 -22.99 5.07 -64.42
N GLU A 71 -24.15 5.21 -63.77
CA GLU A 71 -24.37 4.66 -62.45
C GLU A 71 -24.03 3.16 -62.43
N LYS A 72 -23.37 2.72 -61.35
CA LYS A 72 -22.88 1.34 -61.18
C LYS A 72 -21.80 0.88 -62.17
N SER A 73 -21.11 1.78 -62.88
CA SER A 73 -19.90 1.42 -63.64
C SER A 73 -18.65 1.35 -62.74
N THR A 74 -17.60 0.67 -63.20
CA THR A 74 -16.29 0.67 -62.53
C THR A 74 -15.70 2.08 -62.42
N ASP A 75 -15.87 2.90 -63.46
CA ASP A 75 -15.40 4.30 -63.46
C ASP A 75 -16.16 5.14 -62.41
N TYR A 76 -17.48 4.95 -62.29
CA TYR A 76 -18.29 5.60 -61.24
C TYR A 76 -17.83 5.18 -59.83
N ALA A 77 -17.61 3.89 -59.61
CA ALA A 77 -17.12 3.38 -58.33
C ALA A 77 -15.69 3.86 -58.01
N GLY A 78 -14.83 3.98 -59.03
CA GLY A 78 -13.49 4.57 -58.90
C GLY A 78 -13.56 6.04 -58.48
N ALA A 79 -14.45 6.82 -59.06
CA ALA A 79 -14.66 8.22 -58.67
C ALA A 79 -15.19 8.36 -57.23
N LEU A 80 -16.11 7.47 -56.78
CA LEU A 80 -16.55 7.41 -55.38
C LEU A 80 -15.38 7.18 -54.43
N MET A 81 -14.55 6.17 -54.71
CA MET A 81 -13.39 5.81 -53.90
C MET A 81 -12.37 6.96 -53.83
N ASN A 82 -12.08 7.60 -54.97
CA ASN A 82 -11.13 8.71 -55.02
C ASN A 82 -11.64 9.96 -54.28
N GLU A 83 -12.94 10.25 -54.35
CA GLU A 83 -13.55 11.30 -53.52
C GLU A 83 -13.45 10.94 -52.03
N GLY A 84 -13.72 9.68 -51.67
CA GLY A 84 -13.53 9.17 -50.31
C GLY A 84 -12.12 9.44 -49.80
N ASN A 85 -11.10 9.04 -50.57
CA ASN A 85 -9.69 9.34 -50.25
C ASN A 85 -9.42 10.82 -50.01
N ALA A 86 -9.84 11.70 -50.92
CA ALA A 86 -9.59 13.12 -50.78
C ALA A 86 -10.29 13.72 -49.55
N ARG A 87 -11.49 13.23 -49.21
CA ARG A 87 -12.19 13.60 -47.97
C ARG A 87 -11.52 13.05 -46.72
N SER A 88 -11.02 11.82 -46.73
CA SER A 88 -10.21 11.27 -45.63
C SER A 88 -9.04 12.20 -45.32
N MET A 89 -8.27 12.57 -46.35
CA MET A 89 -7.14 13.48 -46.18
C MET A 89 -7.55 14.86 -45.64
N LEU A 90 -8.69 15.41 -46.08
CA LEU A 90 -9.23 16.66 -45.50
C LEU A 90 -9.58 16.51 -44.02
N ALA A 91 -10.24 15.42 -43.64
CA ALA A 91 -10.54 15.11 -42.24
C ALA A 91 -9.23 14.95 -41.44
N GLU A 92 -8.22 14.32 -42.04
CA GLU A 92 -6.92 14.12 -41.41
C GLU A 92 -6.18 15.44 -41.13
N MET A 93 -6.37 16.44 -41.98
CA MET A 93 -5.88 17.82 -41.81
C MET A 93 -6.71 18.66 -40.83
N GLY A 94 -7.74 18.08 -40.20
CA GLY A 94 -8.59 18.79 -39.24
C GLY A 94 -9.71 19.62 -39.88
N ILE A 95 -10.02 19.42 -41.16
CA ILE A 95 -11.02 20.20 -41.90
C ILE A 95 -12.34 19.44 -41.88
N ASP A 96 -13.37 20.03 -41.26
CA ASP A 96 -14.73 19.49 -41.19
C ASP A 96 -14.72 17.98 -40.86
N ILE A 97 -13.92 17.61 -39.84
CA ILE A 97 -13.46 16.23 -39.56
C ILE A 97 -14.61 15.22 -39.64
N ARG A 98 -15.70 15.50 -38.94
CA ARG A 98 -16.86 14.61 -38.85
C ARG A 98 -17.52 14.41 -40.21
N ASP A 99 -17.81 15.50 -40.92
CA ASP A 99 -18.54 15.46 -42.18
C ASP A 99 -17.71 14.78 -43.27
N ASN A 100 -16.41 15.11 -43.35
CA ASN A 100 -15.52 14.49 -44.32
C ASN A 100 -15.28 13.00 -44.03
N PHE A 101 -15.17 12.60 -42.76
CA PHE A 101 -15.03 11.20 -42.37
C PHE A 101 -16.27 10.38 -42.71
N GLU A 102 -17.46 10.79 -42.24
CA GLU A 102 -18.70 10.05 -42.48
C GLU A 102 -19.00 9.97 -43.97
N ARG A 103 -18.77 11.07 -44.71
CA ARG A 103 -18.98 11.05 -46.15
C ARG A 103 -17.97 10.14 -46.86
N SER A 104 -16.70 10.14 -46.46
CA SER A 104 -15.70 9.21 -47.00
C SER A 104 -16.13 7.76 -46.81
N LYS A 105 -16.61 7.42 -45.60
CA LYS A 105 -17.11 6.07 -45.28
C LYS A 105 -18.28 5.66 -46.17
N GLU A 106 -19.28 6.53 -46.33
CA GLU A 106 -20.41 6.27 -47.23
C GLU A 106 -19.96 6.02 -48.68
N LEU A 107 -19.04 6.84 -49.19
CA LEU A 107 -18.52 6.72 -50.55
C LEU A 107 -17.77 5.40 -50.76
N TYR A 108 -16.97 4.99 -49.78
CA TYR A 108 -16.28 3.70 -49.80
C TYR A 108 -17.25 2.53 -49.81
N LEU A 109 -18.24 2.51 -48.92
CA LEU A 109 -19.22 1.42 -48.85
C LEU A 109 -20.03 1.30 -50.15
N GLN A 110 -20.41 2.43 -50.76
CA GLN A 110 -21.07 2.45 -52.06
C GLN A 110 -20.16 1.91 -53.17
N SER A 111 -18.90 2.34 -53.21
CA SER A 111 -17.91 1.86 -54.19
C SER A 111 -17.69 0.36 -54.07
N ILE A 112 -17.45 -0.14 -52.85
CA ILE A 112 -17.25 -1.57 -52.55
C ILE A 112 -18.45 -2.39 -53.01
N SER A 113 -19.68 -1.96 -52.69
CA SER A 113 -20.91 -2.66 -53.09
C SER A 113 -21.06 -2.77 -54.61
N ILE A 114 -20.83 -1.67 -55.34
CA ILE A 114 -20.89 -1.68 -56.82
C ILE A 114 -19.83 -2.62 -57.39
N LEU A 115 -18.59 -2.53 -56.91
CA LEU A 115 -17.47 -3.34 -57.43
C LEU A 115 -17.63 -4.83 -57.08
N GLU A 116 -18.29 -5.13 -55.97
CA GLU A 116 -18.67 -6.48 -55.60
C GLU A 116 -19.69 -7.06 -56.59
N GLU A 117 -20.78 -6.33 -56.88
CA GLU A 117 -21.80 -6.71 -57.87
C GLU A 117 -21.18 -6.94 -59.27
N LEU A 118 -20.21 -6.11 -59.66
CA LEU A 118 -19.52 -6.21 -60.94
C LEU A 118 -18.50 -7.35 -61.04
N GLY A 119 -18.14 -7.98 -59.91
CA GLY A 119 -17.05 -8.96 -59.88
C GLY A 119 -15.67 -8.36 -60.18
N ASP A 120 -15.49 -7.04 -60.02
CA ASP A 120 -14.21 -6.38 -60.25
C ASP A 120 -13.17 -6.87 -59.23
N GLY A 121 -11.94 -7.10 -59.69
CA GLY A 121 -10.87 -7.60 -58.82
C GLY A 121 -9.99 -6.51 -58.25
N TRP A 122 -9.38 -5.71 -59.14
CA TRP A 122 -8.38 -4.73 -58.74
C TRP A 122 -8.97 -3.53 -57.98
N THR A 123 -9.95 -2.85 -58.57
CA THR A 123 -10.57 -1.66 -57.98
C THR A 123 -11.30 -2.03 -56.69
N TYR A 124 -11.98 -3.19 -56.67
CA TYR A 124 -12.58 -3.74 -55.45
C TYR A 124 -11.56 -3.88 -54.32
N SER A 125 -10.40 -4.49 -54.61
CA SER A 125 -9.34 -4.68 -53.63
C SER A 125 -8.78 -3.35 -53.12
N VAL A 126 -8.57 -2.37 -54.00
CA VAL A 126 -8.09 -1.03 -53.62
C VAL A 126 -9.14 -0.31 -52.77
N ALA A 127 -10.43 -0.42 -53.09
CA ALA A 127 -11.50 0.18 -52.31
C ALA A 127 -11.59 -0.41 -50.90
N LEU A 128 -11.45 -1.75 -50.75
CA LEU A 128 -11.38 -2.42 -49.45
C LEU A 128 -10.19 -1.95 -48.62
N LEU A 129 -9.00 -1.85 -49.23
CA LEU A 129 -7.80 -1.35 -48.56
C LEU A 129 -7.95 0.11 -48.13
N GLY A 130 -8.44 0.98 -49.02
CA GLY A 130 -8.67 2.40 -48.72
C GLY A 130 -9.69 2.59 -47.59
N PHE A 131 -10.77 1.82 -47.60
CA PHE A 131 -11.75 1.85 -46.51
C PHE A 131 -11.17 1.35 -45.19
N ASN A 132 -10.33 0.32 -45.22
CA ASN A 132 -9.61 -0.10 -44.03
C ASN A 132 -8.68 1.01 -43.52
N TYR A 133 -7.86 1.64 -44.37
CA TYR A 133 -6.96 2.72 -43.95
C TYR A 133 -7.73 3.86 -43.29
N LEU A 134 -8.88 4.25 -43.84
CA LEU A 134 -9.78 5.23 -43.23
C LEU A 134 -10.19 4.85 -41.79
N LEU A 135 -10.62 3.61 -41.57
CA LEU A 135 -11.01 3.14 -40.24
C LEU A 135 -9.82 3.01 -39.28
N LYS A 136 -8.68 2.50 -39.78
CA LYS A 136 -7.42 2.34 -39.04
C LYS A 136 -6.87 3.68 -38.59
N ASP A 137 -6.79 4.66 -39.47
CA ASP A 137 -6.26 6.00 -39.17
C ASP A 137 -7.18 6.74 -38.20
N ASN A 138 -8.49 6.57 -38.30
CA ASN A 138 -9.41 7.13 -37.33
C ASN A 138 -9.29 6.46 -35.97
N PHE A 139 -9.17 5.13 -35.92
CA PHE A 139 -8.83 4.44 -34.68
C PHE A 139 -7.53 4.97 -34.09
N TYR A 140 -6.46 5.11 -34.89
CA TYR A 140 -5.17 5.66 -34.44
C TYR A 140 -5.21 7.11 -33.98
N LYS A 141 -6.20 7.89 -34.44
CA LYS A 141 -6.40 9.28 -34.00
C LYS A 141 -7.32 9.40 -32.78
N THR A 142 -8.39 8.61 -32.71
CA THR A 142 -9.42 8.75 -31.68
C THR A 142 -9.25 7.77 -30.52
N GLY A 143 -8.72 6.59 -30.77
CA GLY A 143 -8.70 5.45 -29.85
C GLY A 143 -10.04 4.71 -29.73
N GLU A 144 -11.07 5.11 -30.51
CA GLU A 144 -12.41 4.57 -30.35
C GLU A 144 -12.56 3.17 -30.96
N LYS A 145 -12.74 2.15 -30.12
CA LYS A 145 -12.90 0.74 -30.53
C LYS A 145 -14.03 0.48 -31.52
N LYS A 146 -15.05 1.34 -31.57
CA LYS A 146 -16.15 1.24 -32.53
C LYS A 146 -15.66 1.15 -33.98
N HIS A 147 -14.53 1.80 -34.31
CA HIS A 147 -13.94 1.74 -35.65
C HIS A 147 -13.37 0.36 -35.99
N LEU A 148 -12.90 -0.38 -34.99
CA LEU A 148 -12.47 -1.78 -35.13
C LEU A 148 -13.67 -2.71 -35.32
N GLU A 149 -14.73 -2.52 -34.52
CA GLU A 149 -15.97 -3.29 -34.66
C GLU A 149 -16.64 -3.04 -36.02
N GLU A 150 -16.60 -1.80 -36.50
CA GLU A 150 -17.06 -1.45 -37.85
C GLU A 150 -16.19 -2.07 -38.94
N TRP A 151 -14.88 -2.17 -38.71
CA TRP A 151 -13.97 -2.85 -39.62
C TRP A 151 -14.34 -4.33 -39.74
N GLU A 152 -14.46 -5.05 -38.62
CA GLU A 152 -14.83 -6.47 -38.59
C GLU A 152 -16.16 -6.71 -39.29
N ARG A 153 -17.16 -5.87 -39.00
CA ARG A 153 -18.51 -5.98 -39.56
C ARG A 153 -18.56 -5.78 -41.07
N ASN A 154 -17.86 -4.77 -41.59
CA ASN A 154 -17.98 -4.37 -42.99
C ASN A 154 -16.99 -5.10 -43.91
N LEU A 155 -15.79 -5.36 -43.43
CA LEU A 155 -14.71 -5.91 -44.25
C LEU A 155 -14.61 -7.43 -44.11
N GLY A 156 -14.92 -8.00 -42.94
CA GLY A 156 -14.90 -9.45 -42.72
C GLY A 156 -13.58 -10.09 -43.15
N ASP A 157 -13.63 -11.30 -43.69
CA ASP A 157 -12.44 -11.93 -44.27
C ASP A 157 -12.16 -11.39 -45.68
N ILE A 158 -11.33 -10.34 -45.74
CA ILE A 158 -10.92 -9.70 -47.00
C ILE A 158 -10.21 -10.69 -47.93
N GLU A 159 -9.39 -11.60 -47.40
CA GLU A 159 -8.67 -12.58 -48.22
C GLU A 159 -9.65 -13.50 -48.95
N GLU A 160 -10.65 -14.01 -48.24
CA GLU A 160 -11.71 -14.84 -48.81
C GLU A 160 -12.49 -14.08 -49.91
N LYS A 161 -12.80 -12.80 -49.68
CA LYS A 161 -13.51 -11.95 -50.66
C LYS A 161 -12.73 -11.72 -51.95
N ILE A 162 -11.40 -11.80 -51.92
CA ILE A 162 -10.54 -11.47 -53.06
C ILE A 162 -9.76 -12.67 -53.63
N LYS A 163 -9.78 -13.83 -52.98
CA LYS A 163 -8.91 -14.98 -53.33
C LYS A 163 -9.06 -15.43 -54.78
N ASP A 164 -10.27 -15.42 -55.32
CA ASP A 164 -10.60 -15.91 -56.67
C ASP A 164 -10.68 -14.77 -57.71
N ARG A 165 -10.44 -13.53 -57.29
CA ARG A 165 -10.53 -12.36 -58.17
C ARG A 165 -9.23 -12.13 -58.95
N ASN A 166 -9.36 -11.56 -60.15
CA ASN A 166 -8.21 -11.14 -60.96
C ASN A 166 -7.66 -9.78 -60.47
N ILE A 167 -6.56 -9.81 -59.74
CA ILE A 167 -6.02 -8.63 -59.04
C ILE A 167 -4.63 -8.30 -59.58
N ARG A 168 -4.50 -7.08 -60.12
CA ARG A 168 -3.20 -6.53 -60.49
C ARG A 168 -2.34 -6.42 -59.21
N TYR A 169 -1.09 -6.86 -59.24
CA TYR A 169 -0.22 -6.84 -58.04
C TYR A 169 -0.77 -7.59 -56.82
N LYS A 170 -1.49 -8.70 -57.01
CA LYS A 170 -2.11 -9.53 -55.95
C LYS A 170 -1.23 -9.73 -54.70
N LYS A 171 0.07 -10.03 -54.87
CA LYS A 171 1.00 -10.21 -53.74
C LYS A 171 1.09 -8.99 -52.82
N ARG A 172 1.09 -7.77 -53.38
CA ARG A 172 1.17 -6.53 -52.61
C ARG A 172 -0.11 -6.29 -51.82
N VAL A 173 -1.26 -6.49 -52.47
CA VAL A 173 -2.59 -6.41 -51.83
C VAL A 173 -2.69 -7.41 -50.68
N MET A 174 -2.28 -8.66 -50.91
CA MET A 174 -2.26 -9.70 -49.88
C MET A 174 -1.34 -9.34 -48.71
N ALA A 175 -0.15 -8.78 -48.97
CA ALA A 175 0.75 -8.35 -47.90
C ALA A 175 0.11 -7.24 -47.03
N SER A 176 -0.57 -6.27 -47.64
CA SER A 176 -1.30 -5.24 -46.91
C SER A 176 -2.46 -5.82 -46.08
N ILE A 177 -3.15 -6.85 -46.56
CA ILE A 177 -4.22 -7.53 -45.79
C ILE A 177 -3.65 -8.22 -44.55
N HIS A 178 -2.54 -8.92 -44.69
CA HIS A 178 -1.85 -9.53 -43.55
C HIS A 178 -1.37 -8.46 -42.56
N GLU A 179 -0.79 -7.33 -43.01
CA GLU A 179 -0.45 -6.20 -42.13
C GLU A 179 -1.66 -5.69 -41.34
N ILE A 180 -2.82 -5.59 -42.01
CA ILE A 180 -4.06 -5.13 -41.40
C ILE A 180 -4.50 -6.08 -40.30
N ARG A 181 -4.56 -7.39 -40.56
CA ARG A 181 -4.90 -8.39 -39.55
C ARG A 181 -3.91 -8.36 -38.39
N ALA A 182 -2.61 -8.28 -38.67
CA ALA A 182 -1.58 -8.20 -37.66
C ALA A 182 -1.80 -7.00 -36.72
N SER A 183 -2.07 -5.83 -37.30
CA SER A 183 -2.29 -4.59 -36.55
C SER A 183 -3.49 -4.70 -35.58
N LEU A 184 -4.47 -5.55 -35.89
CA LEU A 184 -5.64 -5.77 -35.05
C LEU A 184 -5.33 -6.75 -33.91
N PHE A 185 -4.71 -7.87 -34.25
CA PHE A 185 -4.32 -8.88 -33.27
C PHE A 185 -3.34 -8.35 -32.21
N GLU A 186 -2.54 -7.31 -32.52
CA GLU A 186 -1.66 -6.66 -31.54
C GLU A 186 -2.37 -6.14 -30.28
N PHE A 187 -3.69 -5.96 -30.34
CA PHE A 187 -4.54 -5.51 -29.23
C PHE A 187 -5.22 -6.66 -28.44
N ASP A 188 -5.11 -7.92 -28.91
CA ASP A 188 -5.83 -9.09 -28.35
C ASP A 188 -4.97 -9.90 -27.35
N GLY A 189 -4.23 -9.20 -26.49
CA GLY A 189 -3.42 -9.81 -25.44
C GLY A 189 -2.33 -10.74 -25.97
N LYS A 190 -1.93 -11.74 -25.17
CA LYS A 190 -0.77 -12.59 -25.49
C LYS A 190 -1.00 -13.49 -26.72
N GLN A 191 -2.20 -14.06 -26.86
CA GLN A 191 -2.55 -14.87 -28.03
C GLN A 191 -2.58 -14.00 -29.28
N GLY A 192 -3.22 -12.83 -29.21
CA GLY A 192 -3.22 -11.86 -30.31
C GLY A 192 -1.81 -11.43 -30.76
N ILE A 193 -0.88 -11.20 -29.83
CA ILE A 193 0.52 -10.89 -30.20
C ILE A 193 1.17 -12.03 -31.00
N SER A 194 0.86 -13.30 -30.68
CA SER A 194 1.35 -14.46 -31.44
C SER A 194 0.74 -14.49 -32.84
N ASP A 195 -0.56 -14.24 -32.96
CA ASP A 195 -1.27 -14.22 -34.24
C ASP A 195 -0.79 -13.05 -35.11
N ALA A 196 -0.54 -11.87 -34.51
CA ALA A 196 0.07 -10.73 -35.17
C ALA A 196 1.47 -11.06 -35.72
N SER A 197 2.29 -11.77 -34.95
CA SER A 197 3.61 -12.22 -35.41
C SER A 197 3.49 -13.10 -36.66
N PHE A 198 2.50 -13.98 -36.72
CA PHE A 198 2.28 -14.86 -37.86
C PHE A 198 1.85 -14.05 -39.10
N GLU A 199 0.87 -13.16 -38.94
CA GLU A 199 0.39 -12.29 -40.02
C GLU A 199 1.51 -11.38 -40.57
N TYR A 200 2.35 -10.78 -39.73
CA TYR A 200 3.51 -10.02 -40.20
C TYR A 200 4.52 -10.89 -40.97
N TYR A 201 4.68 -12.16 -40.60
CA TYR A 201 5.51 -13.09 -41.36
C TYR A 201 4.92 -13.40 -42.74
N GLU A 202 3.61 -13.61 -42.85
CA GLU A 202 2.92 -13.77 -44.13
C GLU A 202 3.08 -12.52 -45.02
N ALA A 203 2.87 -11.33 -44.45
CA ALA A 203 3.10 -10.07 -45.14
C ALA A 203 4.53 -9.95 -45.68
N TYR A 204 5.53 -10.27 -44.85
CA TYR A 204 6.93 -10.28 -45.24
C TYR A 204 7.23 -11.29 -46.36
N LYS A 205 6.66 -12.50 -46.30
CA LYS A 205 6.88 -13.51 -47.35
C LYS A 205 6.47 -13.00 -48.72
N LEU A 206 5.40 -12.20 -48.78
CA LEU A 206 4.81 -11.66 -50.00
C LEU A 206 5.51 -10.38 -50.50
N SER A 207 5.77 -9.41 -49.62
CA SER A 207 6.30 -8.09 -50.00
C SER A 207 7.82 -8.00 -49.96
N LYS A 208 8.47 -8.82 -49.11
CA LYS A 208 9.89 -8.71 -48.73
C LYS A 208 10.26 -7.38 -48.07
N GLU A 209 9.29 -6.62 -47.58
CA GLU A 209 9.54 -5.35 -46.90
C GLU A 209 10.18 -5.57 -45.51
N PRO A 210 11.33 -4.94 -45.21
CA PRO A 210 12.01 -5.12 -43.94
C PRO A 210 11.15 -4.80 -42.71
N TYR A 211 10.25 -3.82 -42.82
CA TYR A 211 9.33 -3.43 -41.75
C TYR A 211 8.52 -4.62 -41.22
N TYR A 212 7.95 -5.47 -42.10
CA TYR A 212 7.16 -6.62 -41.67
C TYR A 212 8.01 -7.70 -41.00
N LYS A 213 9.24 -7.91 -41.47
CA LYS A 213 10.18 -8.83 -40.79
C LYS A 213 10.50 -8.33 -39.37
N PHE A 214 10.74 -7.02 -39.24
CA PHE A 214 10.97 -6.41 -37.94
C PHE A 214 9.74 -6.54 -37.03
N MET A 215 8.55 -6.21 -37.51
CA MET A 215 7.32 -6.29 -36.72
C MET A 215 7.00 -7.71 -36.25
N LYS A 216 7.28 -8.73 -37.08
CA LYS A 216 7.24 -10.13 -36.64
C LYS A 216 8.16 -10.36 -35.44
N GLU A 217 9.43 -9.99 -35.54
CA GLU A 217 10.40 -10.19 -34.46
C GLU A 217 10.06 -9.34 -33.22
N PHE A 218 9.48 -8.15 -33.41
CA PHE A 218 8.95 -7.30 -32.35
C PHE A 218 7.81 -7.98 -31.57
N CYS A 219 6.85 -8.60 -32.25
CA CYS A 219 5.82 -9.41 -31.62
C CYS A 219 6.42 -10.64 -30.90
N GLN A 220 7.47 -11.25 -31.45
CA GLN A 220 8.21 -12.34 -30.79
C GLN A 220 8.89 -11.85 -29.50
N ALA A 221 9.44 -10.63 -29.48
CA ALA A 221 9.99 -10.01 -28.28
C ALA A 221 8.90 -9.74 -27.23
N ARG A 222 7.76 -9.15 -27.65
CA ARG A 222 6.60 -8.90 -26.76
C ARG A 222 6.00 -10.17 -26.15
N SER A 223 6.11 -11.31 -26.83
CA SER A 223 5.64 -12.60 -26.31
C SER A 223 6.69 -13.36 -25.48
N GLY A 224 7.92 -12.84 -25.41
CA GLY A 224 9.05 -13.42 -24.67
C GLY A 224 9.80 -14.53 -25.42
N THR A 225 9.60 -14.67 -26.73
CA THR A 225 10.29 -15.68 -27.55
C THR A 225 11.75 -15.30 -27.81
N ILE A 226 12.01 -14.01 -28.00
CA ILE A 226 13.35 -13.40 -28.07
C ILE A 226 13.40 -12.22 -27.10
N SER A 227 14.60 -11.71 -26.80
CA SER A 227 14.74 -10.48 -26.00
C SER A 227 14.67 -9.22 -26.87
N PHE A 228 14.23 -8.10 -26.30
CA PHE A 228 14.28 -6.81 -26.97
C PHE A 228 15.73 -6.38 -27.26
N CYS A 229 16.69 -6.68 -26.38
CA CYS A 229 18.11 -6.38 -26.65
C CYS A 229 18.71 -7.18 -27.81
N GLU A 230 18.29 -8.43 -28.00
CA GLU A 230 18.65 -9.21 -29.19
C GLU A 230 18.07 -8.55 -30.45
N LEU A 231 16.80 -8.13 -30.40
CA LEU A 231 16.14 -7.46 -31.52
C LEU A 231 16.84 -6.14 -31.90
N VAL A 232 17.21 -5.30 -30.93
CA VAL A 232 17.99 -4.07 -31.17
C VAL A 232 19.31 -4.40 -31.87
N SER A 233 20.02 -5.42 -31.40
CA SER A 233 21.33 -5.82 -31.95
C SER A 233 21.22 -6.26 -33.41
N ASN A 234 20.16 -7.01 -33.75
CA ASN A 234 19.90 -7.53 -35.09
C ASN A 234 19.54 -6.44 -36.10
N TRP A 235 18.98 -5.32 -35.65
CA TRP A 235 18.47 -4.26 -36.52
C TRP A 235 19.24 -2.94 -36.41
N LYS A 236 20.44 -2.93 -35.83
CA LYS A 236 21.17 -1.68 -35.56
C LYS A 236 21.64 -0.91 -36.80
N LEU A 237 21.83 -1.59 -37.95
CA LEU A 237 22.44 -1.00 -39.15
C LEU A 237 21.41 -0.53 -40.19
N GLU A 238 20.15 -0.91 -40.00
CA GLU A 238 19.07 -0.68 -40.93
C GLU A 238 18.56 0.76 -40.80
N GLU A 239 18.43 1.47 -41.92
CA GLU A 239 17.83 2.80 -41.95
C GLU A 239 16.31 2.69 -41.67
N LYS A 240 15.82 3.48 -40.71
CA LYS A 240 14.42 3.45 -40.26
C LYS A 240 13.81 4.83 -40.37
N LYS A 241 12.56 4.90 -40.82
CA LYS A 241 11.80 6.14 -41.04
C LYS A 241 10.38 5.96 -40.56
N SER A 242 9.74 7.07 -40.21
CA SER A 242 8.32 7.12 -39.84
C SER A 242 7.99 6.12 -38.71
N ILE A 243 6.87 5.39 -38.81
CA ILE A 243 6.41 4.44 -37.78
C ILE A 243 7.41 3.32 -37.47
N PHE A 244 8.24 2.92 -38.44
CA PHE A 244 9.29 1.91 -38.19
C PHE A 244 10.32 2.45 -37.18
N LEU A 245 10.67 3.73 -37.26
CA LEU A 245 11.57 4.33 -36.29
C LEU A 245 10.93 4.38 -34.89
N ASP A 246 9.62 4.66 -34.79
CA ASP A 246 8.88 4.67 -33.52
C ASP A 246 8.91 3.28 -32.84
N TYR A 247 8.61 2.20 -33.57
CA TYR A 247 8.66 0.86 -33.00
C TYR A 247 10.08 0.40 -32.65
N TYR A 248 11.08 0.80 -33.45
CA TYR A 248 12.47 0.49 -33.12
C TYR A 248 12.94 1.24 -31.86
N ASP A 249 12.64 2.53 -31.73
CA ASP A 249 12.98 3.26 -30.51
C ASP A 249 12.22 2.71 -29.29
N TYR A 250 10.99 2.22 -29.48
CA TYR A 250 10.26 1.49 -28.43
C TYR A 250 10.98 0.18 -28.05
N THR A 251 11.54 -0.53 -29.02
CA THR A 251 12.37 -1.72 -28.78
C THR A 251 13.63 -1.37 -27.99
N VAL A 252 14.28 -0.25 -28.29
CA VAL A 252 15.44 0.26 -27.54
C VAL A 252 15.04 0.60 -26.10
N PHE A 253 13.89 1.25 -25.92
CA PHE A 253 13.30 1.50 -24.61
C PHE A 253 13.11 0.20 -23.81
N GLU A 254 12.48 -0.82 -24.40
CA GLU A 254 12.26 -2.11 -23.75
C GLU A 254 13.58 -2.83 -23.44
N CYS A 255 14.60 -2.74 -24.31
CA CYS A 255 15.93 -3.27 -24.02
C CYS A 255 16.59 -2.58 -22.81
N HIS A 256 16.43 -1.27 -22.65
CA HIS A 256 16.90 -0.57 -21.45
C HIS A 256 16.20 -1.10 -20.18
N LEU A 257 14.90 -1.41 -20.24
CA LEU A 257 14.20 -2.04 -19.13
C LEU A 257 14.71 -3.47 -18.86
N GLU A 258 14.97 -4.27 -19.89
CA GLU A 258 15.60 -5.58 -19.74
C GLU A 258 16.98 -5.52 -19.10
N ASN A 259 17.76 -4.47 -19.41
CA ASN A 259 19.06 -4.26 -18.79
C ASN A 259 18.95 -3.78 -17.34
N ALA A 260 18.00 -2.89 -17.04
CA ALA A 260 17.70 -2.45 -15.68
C ALA A 260 17.33 -3.62 -14.75
N LEU A 261 16.67 -4.65 -15.29
CA LEU A 261 16.33 -5.89 -14.57
C LEU A 261 17.54 -6.78 -14.27
N LYS A 262 18.71 -6.56 -14.92
CA LYS A 262 19.93 -7.34 -14.71
C LYS A 262 20.79 -6.69 -13.63
N SER A 263 21.13 -7.46 -12.59
CA SER A 263 21.90 -7.00 -11.42
C SER A 263 23.32 -6.51 -11.71
N THR A 264 23.84 -6.70 -12.92
CA THR A 264 25.22 -6.35 -13.31
C THR A 264 25.35 -4.97 -13.97
N ILE A 265 24.23 -4.27 -14.20
CA ILE A 265 24.19 -2.99 -14.93
C ILE A 265 23.66 -1.90 -14.00
N ASN A 266 24.10 -0.65 -14.19
CA ASN A 266 23.57 0.48 -13.43
C ASN A 266 22.12 0.77 -13.84
N GLU A 267 21.19 0.32 -13.01
CA GLU A 267 19.75 0.46 -13.20
C GLU A 267 19.28 1.91 -13.38
N GLU A 268 19.85 2.87 -12.64
CA GLU A 268 19.44 4.27 -12.72
C GLU A 268 19.78 4.89 -14.08
N ASP A 269 20.95 4.55 -14.63
CA ASP A 269 21.39 5.03 -15.94
C ASP A 269 20.54 4.42 -17.06
N GLU A 270 20.21 3.13 -16.97
CA GLU A 270 19.31 2.47 -17.93
C GLU A 270 17.91 3.08 -17.92
N LEU A 271 17.36 3.42 -16.74
CA LEU A 271 16.06 4.08 -16.64
C LEU A 271 16.05 5.49 -17.23
N LYS A 272 17.12 6.26 -17.04
CA LYS A 272 17.28 7.58 -17.69
C LYS A 272 17.30 7.46 -19.22
N LEU A 273 18.00 6.45 -19.75
CA LEU A 273 18.03 6.17 -21.19
C LEU A 273 16.66 5.72 -21.71
N ALA A 274 15.95 4.88 -20.96
CA ALA A 274 14.59 4.45 -21.26
C ALA A 274 13.62 5.64 -21.38
N VAL A 275 13.61 6.55 -20.40
CA VAL A 275 12.78 7.76 -20.39
C VAL A 275 13.14 8.69 -21.55
N LYS A 276 14.44 8.83 -21.86
CA LYS A 276 14.90 9.64 -22.99
C LYS A 276 14.34 9.09 -24.31
N LYS A 277 14.39 7.77 -24.52
CA LYS A 277 13.84 7.14 -25.74
C LYS A 277 12.35 7.34 -25.88
N LEU A 278 11.58 7.15 -24.81
CA LEU A 278 10.15 7.45 -24.82
C LEU A 278 9.88 8.93 -25.15
N THR A 279 10.66 9.85 -24.59
CA THR A 279 10.52 11.29 -24.88
C THR A 279 10.75 11.60 -26.36
N GLU A 280 11.79 11.02 -26.98
CA GLU A 280 12.06 11.16 -28.41
C GLU A 280 10.89 10.66 -29.28
N ILE A 281 10.27 9.53 -28.91
CA ILE A 281 9.07 9.00 -29.60
C ILE A 281 7.89 9.96 -29.45
N ARG A 282 7.60 10.41 -28.21
CA ARG A 282 6.46 11.30 -27.90
C ARG A 282 6.53 12.60 -28.71
N ASP A 283 7.72 13.16 -28.84
CA ASP A 283 7.91 14.46 -29.49
C ASP A 283 7.90 14.34 -31.02
N ARG A 284 8.33 13.19 -31.56
CA ARG A 284 8.33 12.91 -33.00
C ARG A 284 6.97 12.45 -33.53
N THR A 285 6.32 11.51 -32.84
CA THR A 285 5.17 10.79 -33.40
C THR A 285 3.93 11.69 -33.51
N GLN A 286 3.20 11.53 -34.61
CA GLN A 286 1.90 12.18 -34.82
C GLN A 286 0.73 11.24 -34.51
N ILE A 287 1.02 9.99 -34.15
CA ILE A 287 0.02 8.98 -33.83
C ILE A 287 -0.39 9.16 -32.36
N LYS A 288 -1.61 9.65 -32.13
CA LYS A 288 -2.11 10.00 -30.80
C LYS A 288 -2.01 8.82 -29.82
N ILE A 289 -2.41 7.63 -30.25
CA ILE A 289 -2.34 6.40 -29.42
C ILE A 289 -0.92 6.14 -28.90
N ILE A 290 0.08 6.20 -29.78
CA ILE A 290 1.47 5.96 -29.40
C ILE A 290 1.92 7.08 -28.46
N LYS A 291 1.59 8.33 -28.77
CA LYS A 291 1.93 9.50 -27.96
C LYS A 291 1.36 9.43 -26.55
N ASP A 292 0.09 9.10 -26.41
CA ASP A 292 -0.60 8.98 -25.12
C ASP A 292 0.02 7.84 -24.30
N ARG A 293 0.19 6.66 -24.90
CA ARG A 293 0.78 5.49 -24.24
C ARG A 293 2.21 5.75 -23.75
N VAL A 294 3.05 6.32 -24.60
CA VAL A 294 4.43 6.70 -24.28
C VAL A 294 4.47 7.75 -23.18
N SER A 295 3.56 8.74 -23.22
CA SER A 295 3.45 9.78 -22.17
C SER A 295 3.07 9.18 -20.82
N ALA A 296 2.14 8.23 -20.79
CA ALA A 296 1.78 7.51 -19.58
C ALA A 296 2.99 6.74 -19.01
N TYR A 297 3.73 6.00 -19.83
CA TYR A 297 4.93 5.30 -19.38
C TYR A 297 6.03 6.23 -18.86
N ILE A 298 6.22 7.41 -19.46
CA ILE A 298 7.17 8.42 -18.95
C ILE A 298 6.81 8.79 -17.50
N HIS A 299 5.53 9.11 -17.23
CA HIS A 299 5.08 9.40 -15.88
C HIS A 299 5.29 8.22 -14.93
N LEU A 300 4.96 7.00 -15.35
CA LEU A 300 5.10 5.83 -14.49
C LEU A 300 6.57 5.48 -14.18
N LEU A 301 7.47 5.64 -15.15
CA LEU A 301 8.92 5.46 -14.92
C LEU A 301 9.47 6.53 -13.98
N GLN A 302 9.05 7.79 -14.16
CA GLN A 302 9.45 8.86 -13.25
C GLN A 302 8.94 8.58 -11.82
N ALA A 303 7.69 8.15 -11.68
CA ALA A 303 7.17 7.72 -10.38
C ALA A 303 7.96 6.55 -9.78
N LEU A 304 8.35 5.57 -10.60
CA LEU A 304 9.13 4.43 -10.14
C LEU A 304 10.48 4.87 -9.56
N VAL A 305 11.17 5.80 -10.22
CA VAL A 305 12.42 6.40 -9.71
C VAL A 305 12.17 7.20 -8.43
N ASP A 306 11.13 8.04 -8.42
CA ASP A 306 10.84 8.97 -7.32
C ASP A 306 10.38 8.23 -6.03
N CYS A 307 9.71 7.08 -6.14
CA CYS A 307 9.15 6.30 -5.01
C CYS A 307 10.19 5.83 -3.97
N PHE A 308 11.48 5.90 -4.30
CA PHE A 308 12.59 5.43 -3.46
C PHE A 308 13.35 6.55 -2.76
N THR A 309 12.90 7.80 -2.89
CA THR A 309 13.42 8.94 -2.12
C THR A 309 12.32 9.53 -1.24
N GLU A 310 12.59 9.77 0.05
CA GLU A 310 11.57 10.25 1.01
C GLU A 310 11.00 11.62 0.62
N GLU A 311 11.82 12.48 0.03
CA GLU A 311 11.46 13.85 -0.35
C GLU A 311 10.58 13.90 -1.62
N ALA A 312 10.59 12.87 -2.49
CA ALA A 312 9.90 12.89 -3.78
C ALA A 312 8.59 12.07 -3.83
N TYR A 313 8.12 11.52 -2.71
CA TYR A 313 6.94 10.66 -2.69
C TYR A 313 5.65 11.36 -3.18
N THR A 314 5.54 12.66 -2.93
CA THR A 314 4.42 13.48 -3.43
C THR A 314 4.45 13.64 -4.94
N GLU A 315 5.64 13.80 -5.53
CA GLU A 315 5.82 13.86 -6.98
C GLU A 315 5.59 12.49 -7.62
N ALA A 316 6.04 11.40 -6.99
CA ALA A 316 5.72 10.04 -7.42
C ALA A 316 4.21 9.82 -7.49
N ALA A 317 3.47 10.18 -6.44
CA ALA A 317 2.01 10.08 -6.40
C ALA A 317 1.32 10.90 -7.50
N LYS A 318 1.84 12.08 -7.80
CA LYS A 318 1.33 12.95 -8.88
C LYS A 318 1.59 12.34 -10.26
N ASN A 319 2.78 11.82 -10.48
CA ASN A 319 3.16 11.14 -11.71
C ASN A 319 2.29 9.89 -11.96
N VAL A 320 2.09 9.02 -10.96
CA VAL A 320 1.18 7.87 -11.12
C VAL A 320 -0.25 8.31 -11.45
N LYS A 321 -0.77 9.37 -10.79
CA LYS A 321 -2.10 9.90 -11.08
C LYS A 321 -2.23 10.37 -12.53
N GLU A 322 -1.24 11.09 -13.06
CA GLU A 322 -1.27 11.57 -14.44
C GLU A 322 -1.18 10.40 -15.43
N GLY A 323 -0.30 9.43 -15.19
CA GLY A 323 -0.23 8.20 -15.99
C GLY A 323 -1.56 7.45 -16.04
N CYS A 324 -2.24 7.30 -14.89
CA CYS A 324 -3.53 6.63 -14.79
C CYS A 324 -4.64 7.41 -15.52
N LYS A 325 -4.59 8.73 -15.45
CA LYS A 325 -5.54 9.60 -16.16
C LYS A 325 -5.40 9.43 -17.67
N ILE A 326 -4.16 9.44 -18.19
CA ILE A 326 -3.90 9.24 -19.62
C ILE A 326 -4.41 7.87 -20.07
N PHE A 327 -4.10 6.78 -19.36
CA PHE A 327 -4.60 5.45 -19.71
C PHE A 327 -6.13 5.36 -19.68
N ARG A 328 -6.79 6.03 -18.73
CA ARG A 328 -8.26 6.09 -18.64
C ARG A 328 -8.88 6.87 -19.79
N GLU A 329 -8.33 8.04 -20.12
CA GLU A 329 -8.82 8.87 -21.23
C GLU A 329 -8.64 8.17 -22.58
N TYR A 330 -7.56 7.41 -22.73
CA TYR A 330 -7.28 6.62 -23.93
C TYR A 330 -8.06 5.28 -23.99
N GLY A 331 -8.48 4.72 -22.85
CA GLY A 331 -9.22 3.46 -22.80
C GLY A 331 -8.35 2.19 -22.84
N ASP A 332 -7.05 2.30 -22.51
CA ASP A 332 -6.16 1.16 -22.35
C ASP A 332 -6.44 0.45 -21.02
N LYS A 333 -7.25 -0.61 -21.07
CA LYS A 333 -7.64 -1.37 -19.87
C LYS A 333 -6.45 -2.01 -19.16
N GLN A 334 -5.46 -2.52 -19.90
CA GLN A 334 -4.30 -3.18 -19.29
C GLN A 334 -3.40 -2.14 -18.62
N GLY A 335 -3.12 -1.03 -19.32
CA GLY A 335 -2.39 0.11 -18.76
C GLY A 335 -3.09 0.69 -17.53
N GLN A 336 -4.41 0.82 -17.57
CA GLN A 336 -5.22 1.30 -16.45
C GLN A 336 -5.13 0.36 -15.24
N GLN A 337 -5.32 -0.95 -15.41
CA GLN A 337 -5.23 -1.91 -14.30
C GLN A 337 -3.85 -1.89 -13.65
N MET A 338 -2.79 -1.95 -14.46
CA MET A 338 -1.41 -1.85 -13.99
C MET A 338 -1.16 -0.54 -13.22
N CYS A 339 -1.63 0.58 -13.76
CA CYS A 339 -1.49 1.88 -13.13
C CYS A 339 -2.29 1.99 -11.82
N GLU A 340 -3.49 1.42 -11.74
CA GLU A 340 -4.33 1.45 -10.54
C GLU A 340 -3.71 0.66 -9.38
N ILE A 341 -3.09 -0.49 -9.66
CA ILE A 341 -2.35 -1.26 -8.65
C ILE A 341 -1.16 -0.42 -8.14
N PHE A 342 -0.39 0.19 -9.05
CA PHE A 342 0.72 1.06 -8.64
C PHE A 342 0.24 2.29 -7.85
N HIS A 343 -0.88 2.90 -8.27
CA HIS A 343 -1.51 4.01 -7.58
C HIS A 343 -1.95 3.63 -6.16
N ASN A 344 -2.47 2.42 -5.95
CA ASN A 344 -2.87 1.99 -4.61
C ASN A 344 -1.66 1.84 -3.68
N ALA A 345 -0.55 1.28 -4.17
CA ALA A 345 0.70 1.16 -3.42
C ALA A 345 1.32 2.53 -3.06
N VAL A 346 1.29 3.48 -3.99
CA VAL A 346 1.87 4.82 -3.76
C VAL A 346 0.91 5.72 -3.00
N VAL A 347 -0.37 5.76 -3.32
CA VAL A 347 -1.29 6.80 -2.82
C VAL A 347 -2.16 6.32 -1.67
N LYS A 348 -2.64 5.07 -1.68
CA LYS A 348 -3.72 4.63 -0.77
C LYS A 348 -3.24 3.93 0.48
N LYS A 349 -2.08 3.27 0.47
CA LYS A 349 -1.55 2.57 1.64
C LYS A 349 -0.02 2.52 1.57
N ARG A 350 0.64 3.33 2.40
CA ARG A 350 2.09 3.21 2.68
C ARG A 350 2.42 1.96 3.52
N ASP A 351 1.79 0.85 3.19
CA ASP A 351 1.79 -0.39 3.96
C ASP A 351 2.43 -1.49 3.09
N PRO A 352 3.32 -2.33 3.63
CA PRO A 352 3.91 -3.47 2.93
C PRO A 352 2.91 -4.34 2.13
N ASP A 353 1.67 -4.46 2.61
CA ASP A 353 0.61 -5.24 1.96
C ASP A 353 0.22 -4.71 0.58
N ALA A 354 0.28 -3.38 0.36
CA ALA A 354 -0.06 -2.78 -0.94
C ALA A 354 1.05 -2.98 -1.98
N TRP A 355 2.31 -3.01 -1.55
CA TRP A 355 3.44 -3.38 -2.40
C TRP A 355 3.46 -4.89 -2.69
N GLN A 356 3.00 -5.72 -1.75
CA GLN A 356 2.77 -7.15 -1.98
C GLN A 356 1.70 -7.41 -3.06
N GLU A 357 0.67 -6.57 -3.15
CA GLU A 357 -0.38 -6.70 -4.17
C GLU A 357 0.17 -6.59 -5.60
N ILE A 358 1.15 -5.69 -5.82
CA ILE A 358 1.89 -5.61 -7.09
C ILE A 358 2.58 -6.94 -7.40
N ILE A 359 3.29 -7.51 -6.44
CA ILE A 359 4.07 -8.75 -6.65
C ILE A 359 3.16 -9.96 -6.93
N ARG A 360 1.96 -9.98 -6.33
CA ARG A 360 0.97 -11.06 -6.51
C ARG A 360 0.34 -11.07 -7.89
N ASN A 361 0.24 -9.91 -8.55
CA ASN A 361 -0.49 -9.76 -9.80
C ASN A 361 0.42 -9.95 -11.04
N ARG A 362 1.10 -11.11 -11.13
CA ARG A 362 2.06 -11.41 -12.21
C ARG A 362 1.43 -11.67 -13.59
N GLU A 363 0.14 -11.41 -13.76
CA GLU A 363 -0.54 -11.57 -15.05
C GLU A 363 -0.04 -10.56 -16.10
N PHE A 364 0.54 -9.43 -15.66
CA PHE A 364 1.15 -8.45 -16.56
C PHE A 364 2.56 -8.86 -17.00
N SER A 365 2.69 -9.40 -18.20
CA SER A 365 3.98 -9.80 -18.78
C SER A 365 4.70 -8.65 -19.51
N SER A 366 4.89 -7.49 -18.86
CA SER A 366 5.68 -6.39 -19.43
C SER A 366 6.95 -6.11 -18.62
N ASN A 367 8.02 -5.66 -19.28
CA ASN A 367 9.28 -5.37 -18.59
C ASN A 367 9.12 -4.25 -17.56
N PHE A 368 8.30 -3.24 -17.85
CA PHE A 368 7.94 -2.21 -16.87
C PHE A 368 7.32 -2.82 -15.61
N TYR A 369 6.36 -3.75 -15.77
CA TYR A 369 5.71 -4.36 -14.61
C TYR A 369 6.66 -5.28 -13.84
N ASN A 370 7.54 -6.01 -14.52
CA ASN A 370 8.59 -6.80 -13.88
C ASN A 370 9.52 -5.91 -13.04
N LEU A 371 9.87 -4.74 -13.57
CA LEU A 371 10.70 -3.77 -12.86
C LEU A 371 9.94 -3.21 -11.64
N LEU A 372 8.69 -2.83 -11.83
CA LEU A 372 7.80 -2.42 -10.74
C LEU A 372 7.73 -3.49 -9.65
N CYS A 373 7.63 -4.78 -9.99
CA CYS A 373 7.66 -5.88 -9.03
C CYS A 373 8.97 -5.94 -8.24
N GLN A 374 10.13 -5.83 -8.92
CA GLN A 374 11.45 -5.85 -8.24
C GLN A 374 11.62 -4.68 -7.27
N TYR A 375 11.23 -3.47 -7.69
CA TYR A 375 11.24 -2.29 -6.84
C TYR A 375 10.27 -2.42 -5.66
N SER A 376 9.09 -2.99 -5.90
CA SER A 376 8.10 -3.25 -4.85
C SER A 376 8.65 -4.19 -3.78
N ASP A 377 9.41 -5.22 -4.18
CA ASP A 377 10.02 -6.16 -3.25
C ASP A 377 11.10 -5.50 -2.40
N ARG A 378 11.97 -4.66 -3.00
CA ARG A 378 12.95 -3.84 -2.26
C ARG A 378 12.26 -2.92 -1.25
N LYS A 379 11.24 -2.18 -1.68
CA LYS A 379 10.51 -1.25 -0.79
C LYS A 379 9.84 -1.97 0.37
N ARG A 380 9.28 -3.14 0.11
CA ARG A 380 8.65 -3.98 1.12
C ARG A 380 9.66 -4.40 2.19
N VAL A 381 10.83 -4.89 1.78
CA VAL A 381 11.90 -5.29 2.70
C VAL A 381 12.37 -4.11 3.56
N ASP A 382 12.57 -2.93 2.97
CA ASP A 382 12.96 -1.72 3.71
C ASP A 382 11.91 -1.33 4.77
N LEU A 383 10.62 -1.37 4.42
CA LEU A 383 9.52 -1.07 5.34
C LEU A 383 9.38 -2.11 6.45
N GLU A 384 9.58 -3.40 6.14
CA GLU A 384 9.59 -4.48 7.13
C GLU A 384 10.76 -4.33 8.11
N TYR A 385 11.95 -3.99 7.62
CA TYR A 385 13.12 -3.71 8.45
C TYR A 385 12.88 -2.53 9.40
N TYR A 386 12.30 -1.44 8.89
CA TYR A 386 11.94 -0.28 9.71
C TYR A 386 10.93 -0.64 10.81
N ARG A 387 9.88 -1.41 10.49
CA ARG A 387 8.91 -1.89 11.47
C ARG A 387 9.56 -2.78 12.54
N PHE A 388 10.51 -3.64 12.15
CA PHE A 388 11.24 -4.51 13.08
C PHE A 388 12.13 -3.71 14.04
N GLY A 389 12.80 -2.66 13.55
CA GLY A 389 13.61 -1.74 14.38
C GLY A 389 12.79 -1.08 15.48
N GLN A 390 11.59 -0.58 15.17
CA GLN A 390 10.68 0.02 16.15
C GLN A 390 10.23 -0.98 17.22
N VAL A 391 9.93 -2.22 16.83
CA VAL A 391 9.58 -3.28 17.79
C VAL A 391 10.75 -3.58 18.72
N HIS A 392 11.98 -3.57 18.21
CA HIS A 392 13.17 -3.82 19.04
C HIS A 392 13.42 -2.70 20.06
N GLU A 393 13.19 -1.44 19.68
CA GLU A 393 13.27 -0.30 20.59
C GLU A 393 12.21 -0.38 21.71
N ILE A 394 10.97 -0.71 21.36
CA ILE A 394 9.88 -0.92 22.33
C ILE A 394 10.22 -2.07 23.29
N ILE A 395 10.72 -3.20 22.78
CA ILE A 395 11.15 -4.34 23.61
C ILE A 395 12.30 -3.92 24.54
N GLY A 396 13.24 -3.11 24.07
CA GLY A 396 14.32 -2.56 24.90
C GLY A 396 13.83 -1.69 26.04
N VAL A 397 12.80 -0.85 25.80
CA VAL A 397 12.15 -0.05 26.85
C VAL A 397 11.43 -0.95 27.86
N VAL A 398 10.60 -1.89 27.40
CA VAL A 398 9.87 -2.83 28.26
C VAL A 398 10.83 -3.67 29.12
N SER A 399 11.96 -4.09 28.55
CA SER A 399 12.97 -4.85 29.30
C SER A 399 13.57 -4.05 30.46
N LYS A 400 13.83 -2.75 30.26
CA LYS A 400 14.35 -1.87 31.32
C LYS A 400 13.34 -1.64 32.43
N ASP A 401 12.06 -1.45 32.08
CA ASP A 401 11.00 -1.28 33.06
C ASP A 401 10.83 -2.55 33.91
N VAL A 402 10.95 -3.73 33.31
CA VAL A 402 10.91 -5.02 34.02
C VAL A 402 12.10 -5.18 34.98
N GLU A 403 13.31 -4.75 34.61
CA GLU A 403 14.47 -4.76 35.51
C GLU A 403 14.28 -3.81 36.70
N GLN A 404 13.76 -2.61 36.48
CA GLN A 404 13.48 -1.65 37.56
C GLN A 404 12.44 -2.20 38.56
N VAL A 405 11.38 -2.85 38.08
CA VAL A 405 10.37 -3.48 38.95
C VAL A 405 10.99 -4.59 39.80
N LYS A 406 11.91 -5.40 39.23
CA LYS A 406 12.62 -6.45 39.99
C LYS A 406 13.51 -5.86 41.08
N GLU A 407 14.25 -4.79 40.80
CA GLU A 407 15.10 -4.11 41.81
C GLU A 407 14.27 -3.55 42.96
N ILE A 408 13.11 -2.94 42.67
CA ILE A 408 12.19 -2.43 43.70
C ILE A 408 11.65 -3.57 44.59
N SER A 409 11.32 -4.72 43.99
CA SER A 409 10.86 -5.91 44.73
C SER A 409 11.93 -6.40 45.71
N ILE A 410 13.17 -6.61 45.23
CA ILE A 410 14.30 -7.08 46.05
C ILE A 410 14.59 -6.11 47.20
N ARG A 411 14.58 -4.79 46.93
CA ARG A 411 14.80 -3.78 47.96
C ARG A 411 13.72 -3.79 49.04
N THR A 412 12.49 -4.13 48.67
CA THR A 412 11.36 -4.21 49.62
C THR A 412 11.48 -5.45 50.49
N GLU A 413 11.80 -6.61 49.90
CA GLU A 413 12.09 -7.86 50.63
C GLU A 413 13.22 -7.68 51.65
N ASN A 414 14.35 -7.09 51.26
CA ASN A 414 15.47 -6.86 52.18
C ASN A 414 15.11 -6.00 53.40
N LYS A 415 14.21 -5.01 53.25
CA LYS A 415 13.77 -4.18 54.38
C LYS A 415 12.89 -4.94 55.37
N ILE A 416 12.18 -5.96 54.88
CA ILE A 416 11.30 -6.80 55.70
C ILE A 416 12.15 -7.70 56.59
N ASP A 417 13.14 -8.35 55.98
CA ASP A 417 14.11 -9.19 56.70
C ASP A 417 14.84 -8.39 57.79
N GLU A 418 15.18 -7.13 57.51
CA GLU A 418 15.80 -6.22 58.50
C GLU A 418 14.88 -5.96 59.70
N ILE A 419 13.61 -5.63 59.47
CA ILE A 419 12.63 -5.37 60.55
C ILE A 419 12.37 -6.64 61.37
N GLN A 420 12.21 -7.79 60.71
CA GLN A 420 12.04 -9.07 61.40
C GLN A 420 13.26 -9.38 62.26
N SER A 421 14.49 -9.20 61.73
CA SER A 421 15.71 -9.40 62.51
C SER A 421 15.79 -8.47 63.73
N GLN A 422 15.34 -7.22 63.62
CA GLN A 422 15.29 -6.29 64.76
C GLN A 422 14.29 -6.74 65.83
N ILE A 423 13.12 -7.24 65.40
CA ILE A 423 12.09 -7.79 66.30
C ILE A 423 12.62 -8.99 67.08
N HIS A 424 13.19 -9.98 66.40
CA HIS A 424 13.75 -11.18 67.03
C HIS A 424 14.88 -10.83 68.01
N SER A 425 15.77 -9.91 67.62
CA SER A 425 16.84 -9.42 68.50
C SER A 425 16.29 -8.73 69.74
N GLY A 426 15.24 -7.90 69.61
CA GLY A 426 14.61 -7.21 70.73
C GLY A 426 13.90 -8.16 71.69
N PHE A 427 13.21 -9.19 71.19
CA PHE A 427 12.59 -10.21 72.03
C PHE A 427 13.62 -11.09 72.74
N THR A 428 14.76 -11.36 72.11
CA THR A 428 15.89 -12.03 72.77
C THR A 428 16.39 -11.21 73.97
N GLU A 429 16.52 -9.89 73.81
CA GLU A 429 16.91 -8.97 74.88
C GLU A 429 15.90 -8.96 76.03
N ILE A 430 14.60 -8.85 75.73
CA ILE A 430 13.52 -8.87 76.73
C ILE A 430 13.52 -10.19 77.52
N LYS A 431 13.70 -11.34 76.84
CA LYS A 431 13.78 -12.66 77.49
C LYS A 431 14.96 -12.74 78.46
N SER A 432 16.11 -12.16 78.10
CA SER A 432 17.30 -12.09 78.96
C SER A 432 17.06 -11.20 80.19
N GLN A 433 16.50 -9.99 79.99
CA GLN A 433 16.20 -9.06 81.10
C GLN A 433 15.25 -9.69 82.13
N ILE A 434 14.24 -10.43 81.67
CA ILE A 434 13.31 -11.14 82.54
C ILE A 434 14.00 -12.30 83.27
N GLU A 435 14.85 -13.06 82.58
CA GLU A 435 15.59 -14.17 83.21
C GLU A 435 16.55 -13.69 84.30
N ASP A 436 17.24 -12.57 84.07
CA ASP A 436 18.18 -11.99 85.04
C ASP A 436 17.49 -11.36 86.26
N GLY A 437 16.23 -10.91 86.11
CA GLY A 437 15.48 -10.21 87.16
C GLY A 437 14.40 -11.03 87.88
N PHE A 438 14.12 -12.27 87.47
CA PHE A 438 12.96 -13.02 87.97
C PHE A 438 13.31 -14.02 89.08
N ASP A 439 12.78 -13.77 90.29
CA ASP A 439 13.03 -14.59 91.49
C ASP A 439 12.02 -15.75 91.70
N GLY A 440 11.20 -16.08 90.69
CA GLY A 440 10.17 -17.12 90.76
C GLY A 440 10.65 -18.53 90.37
N THR A 441 9.73 -19.48 90.24
CA THR A 441 10.05 -20.86 89.85
C THR A 441 10.41 -20.99 88.37
N ALA A 442 11.23 -21.99 88.04
CA ALA A 442 11.56 -22.30 86.64
C ALA A 442 10.32 -22.60 85.77
N ALA A 443 9.24 -23.10 86.37
CA ALA A 443 7.98 -23.35 85.67
C ALA A 443 7.26 -22.05 85.30
N GLU A 444 7.23 -21.07 86.21
CA GLU A 444 6.65 -19.73 85.96
C GLU A 444 7.48 -18.95 84.93
N LEU A 445 8.82 -19.01 85.01
CA LEU A 445 9.72 -18.40 84.02
C LEU A 445 9.48 -18.98 82.62
N ARG A 446 9.32 -20.30 82.52
CA ARG A 446 8.99 -20.98 81.25
C ARG A 446 7.65 -20.52 80.69
N GLN A 447 6.65 -20.33 81.54
CA GLN A 447 5.34 -19.82 81.14
C GLN A 447 5.43 -18.39 80.61
N ILE A 448 6.24 -17.51 81.24
CA ILE A 448 6.46 -16.15 80.77
C ILE A 448 7.19 -16.14 79.42
N LYS A 449 8.26 -16.94 79.27
CA LYS A 449 8.99 -17.07 77.99
C LYS A 449 8.07 -17.53 76.86
N GLY A 450 7.23 -18.55 77.09
CA GLY A 450 6.27 -19.02 76.09
C GLY A 450 5.22 -17.97 75.70
N LYS A 451 4.89 -17.04 76.59
CA LYS A 451 4.02 -15.90 76.25
C LYS A 451 4.75 -14.88 75.39
N ILE A 452 6.01 -14.59 75.69
CA ILE A 452 6.84 -13.70 74.86
C ILE A 452 7.01 -14.30 73.46
N ASP A 453 7.18 -15.62 73.34
CA ASP A 453 7.21 -16.31 72.04
C ASP A 453 5.91 -16.07 71.24
N ASN A 454 4.74 -16.06 71.90
CA ASN A 454 3.47 -15.75 71.23
C ASN A 454 3.42 -14.28 70.75
N ILE A 455 3.96 -13.34 71.53
CA ILE A 455 4.02 -11.93 71.12
C ILE A 455 4.95 -11.74 69.93
N GLU A 456 6.10 -12.40 69.95
CA GLU A 456 7.06 -12.42 68.84
C GLU A 456 6.39 -12.93 67.56
N GLN A 457 5.61 -14.02 67.66
CA GLN A 457 4.82 -14.52 66.54
C GLN A 457 3.71 -13.56 66.08
N ASP A 458 3.01 -12.89 67.00
CA ASP A 458 2.01 -11.86 66.65
C ASP A 458 2.67 -10.67 65.92
N PHE A 459 3.91 -10.31 66.28
CA PHE A 459 4.67 -9.26 65.60
C PHE A 459 5.12 -9.68 64.21
N ASP A 460 5.58 -10.91 64.03
CA ASP A 460 5.92 -11.45 62.71
C ASP A 460 4.69 -11.46 61.79
N ASN A 461 3.54 -11.87 62.32
CA ASN A 461 2.28 -11.83 61.58
C ASN A 461 1.93 -10.38 61.17
N LEU A 462 2.05 -9.42 62.08
CA LEU A 462 1.80 -8.01 61.77
C LEU A 462 2.78 -7.46 60.73
N VAL A 463 4.06 -7.82 60.79
CA VAL A 463 5.05 -7.42 59.78
C VAL A 463 4.72 -8.04 58.41
N GLN A 464 4.31 -9.31 58.36
CA GLN A 464 3.87 -9.92 57.11
C GLN A 464 2.64 -9.20 56.53
N ILE A 465 1.62 -8.97 57.35
CA ILE A 465 0.40 -8.26 56.95
C ILE A 465 0.73 -6.84 56.48
N SER A 466 1.65 -6.14 57.15
CA SER A 466 2.06 -4.80 56.76
C SER A 466 2.59 -4.72 55.32
N ASN A 467 3.19 -5.79 54.83
CA ASN A 467 3.70 -5.88 53.45
C ASN A 467 2.58 -6.14 52.45
N GLU A 468 1.62 -6.99 52.81
CA GLU A 468 0.43 -7.23 51.99
C GLU A 468 -0.43 -5.97 51.86
N VAL A 469 -0.53 -5.18 52.93
CA VAL A 469 -1.26 -3.90 52.97
C VAL A 469 -0.53 -2.82 52.17
N GLY A 470 0.79 -2.67 52.37
CA GLY A 470 1.58 -1.60 51.77
C GLY A 470 1.11 -0.19 52.13
N GLY A 471 1.71 0.81 51.48
CA GLY A 471 1.30 2.22 51.63
C GLY A 471 1.34 2.73 53.08
N LYS A 472 0.48 3.72 53.39
CA LYS A 472 0.49 4.40 54.68
C LYS A 472 0.14 3.47 55.84
N GLU A 473 -0.86 2.60 55.68
CA GLU A 473 -1.34 1.73 56.76
C GLU A 473 -0.35 0.59 57.04
N GLY A 474 0.30 0.02 56.02
CA GLY A 474 1.40 -0.93 56.20
C GLY A 474 2.56 -0.33 56.98
N GLU A 475 3.00 0.89 56.63
CA GLU A 475 4.05 1.59 57.40
C GLU A 475 3.62 1.86 58.85
N CYS A 476 2.35 2.19 59.11
CA CYS A 476 1.85 2.35 60.48
C CYS A 476 1.86 1.04 61.28
N ILE A 477 1.65 -0.12 60.65
CA ILE A 477 1.76 -1.42 61.34
C ILE A 477 3.22 -1.73 61.71
N LYS A 478 4.18 -1.47 60.81
CA LYS A 478 5.63 -1.64 61.07
C LYS A 478 6.11 -0.75 62.21
N GLU A 479 5.70 0.51 62.18
CA GLU A 479 6.03 1.48 63.23
C GLU A 479 5.37 1.09 64.57
N PHE A 480 4.15 0.58 64.53
CA PHE A 480 3.45 0.09 65.73
C PHE A 480 4.23 -1.04 66.40
N ALA A 481 4.62 -2.07 65.64
CA ALA A 481 5.43 -3.18 66.16
C ALA A 481 6.76 -2.68 66.76
N SER A 482 7.46 -1.79 66.04
CA SER A 482 8.74 -1.23 66.49
C SER A 482 8.61 -0.43 67.79
N GLN A 483 7.62 0.46 67.90
CA GLN A 483 7.41 1.29 69.08
C GLN A 483 6.91 0.47 70.28
N MET A 484 6.06 -0.54 70.05
CA MET A 484 5.64 -1.46 71.10
C MET A 484 6.80 -2.31 71.62
N LEU A 485 7.68 -2.80 70.74
CA LEU A 485 8.91 -3.52 71.13
C LEU A 485 9.80 -2.65 72.02
N GLU A 486 10.01 -1.39 71.63
CA GLU A 486 10.82 -0.44 72.42
C GLU A 486 10.19 -0.11 73.79
N LEU A 487 8.86 -0.03 73.88
CA LEU A 487 8.18 0.11 75.16
C LEU A 487 8.40 -1.10 76.07
N MET A 488 8.38 -2.31 75.50
CA MET A 488 8.63 -3.54 76.24
C MET A 488 10.08 -3.59 76.72
N LYS A 489 11.06 -3.28 75.87
CA LYS A 489 12.49 -3.23 76.22
C LYS A 489 12.82 -2.22 77.33
N LYS A 490 12.09 -1.10 77.39
CA LYS A 490 12.29 -0.05 78.40
C LYS A 490 11.57 -0.33 79.72
N GLY A 491 10.73 -1.37 79.80
CA GLY A 491 9.92 -1.63 80.98
C GLY A 491 8.94 -0.48 81.31
N ASP A 492 8.42 0.23 80.30
CA ASP A 492 7.56 1.41 80.50
C ASP A 492 6.08 1.03 80.68
N SER A 493 5.77 0.56 81.89
CA SER A 493 4.42 0.17 82.29
C SER A 493 3.39 1.31 82.24
N GLU A 494 3.83 2.57 82.41
CA GLU A 494 2.93 3.72 82.46
C GLU A 494 2.53 4.18 81.06
N ALA A 495 3.45 4.12 80.09
CA ALA A 495 3.09 4.33 78.68
C ALA A 495 2.11 3.25 78.17
N LEU A 496 2.34 1.97 78.49
CA LEU A 496 1.41 0.88 78.10
C LEU A 496 0.02 1.04 78.73
N LYS A 497 -0.04 1.43 80.00
CA LYS A 497 -1.31 1.70 80.69
C LYS A 497 -2.08 2.82 80.01
N ARG A 498 -1.41 3.95 79.74
CA ARG A 498 -2.04 5.09 79.02
C ARG A 498 -2.43 4.74 77.60
N PHE A 499 -1.67 3.89 76.92
CA PHE A 499 -2.03 3.40 75.60
C PHE A 499 -3.31 2.57 75.65
N SER A 500 -3.39 1.61 76.58
CA SER A 500 -4.60 0.81 76.82
C SER A 500 -5.82 1.70 77.13
N GLU A 501 -5.67 2.68 78.02
CA GLU A 501 -6.73 3.65 78.33
C GLU A 501 -7.19 4.45 77.10
N LYS A 502 -6.25 4.92 76.28
CA LYS A 502 -6.56 5.67 75.05
C LYS A 502 -7.29 4.81 74.03
N ILE A 503 -6.89 3.56 73.82
CA ILE A 503 -7.61 2.67 72.90
C ILE A 503 -9.02 2.39 73.40
N ILE A 504 -9.18 2.14 74.71
CA ILE A 504 -10.50 1.90 75.30
C ILE A 504 -11.41 3.12 75.10
N GLN A 505 -10.89 4.34 75.31
CA GLN A 505 -11.62 5.59 75.08
C GLN A 505 -12.07 5.77 73.62
N ASN A 506 -11.28 5.27 72.66
CA ASN A 506 -11.57 5.38 71.24
C ASN A 506 -12.23 4.13 70.63
N SER A 507 -12.49 3.09 71.44
CA SER A 507 -13.00 1.79 70.97
C SER A 507 -14.34 1.88 70.22
N SER A 508 -15.23 2.81 70.59
CA SER A 508 -16.49 3.02 69.87
C SER A 508 -16.27 3.57 68.46
N SER A 509 -15.36 4.54 68.31
CA SER A 509 -15.03 5.13 67.00
C SER A 509 -14.36 4.10 66.08
N ILE A 510 -13.44 3.29 66.62
CA ILE A 510 -12.82 2.19 65.86
C ILE A 510 -13.88 1.15 65.45
N THR A 511 -14.82 0.83 66.34
CA THR A 511 -15.94 -0.09 66.03
C THR A 511 -16.80 0.43 64.87
N GLU A 512 -17.12 1.72 64.85
CA GLU A 512 -17.88 2.35 63.77
C GLU A 512 -17.15 2.27 62.42
N ILE A 513 -15.82 2.48 62.42
CA ILE A 513 -14.99 2.34 61.22
C ILE A 513 -15.00 0.90 60.70
N ILE A 514 -14.86 -0.09 61.60
CA ILE A 514 -14.94 -1.50 61.23
C ILE A 514 -16.33 -1.82 60.66
N GLU A 515 -17.40 -1.36 61.31
CA GLU A 515 -18.78 -1.63 60.91
C GLU A 515 -19.10 -1.05 59.53
N ALA A 516 -18.61 0.14 59.23
CA ALA A 516 -18.79 0.82 57.95
C ALA A 516 -17.93 0.21 56.81
N ALA A 517 -16.93 -0.60 57.13
CA ALA A 517 -16.04 -1.17 56.14
C ALA A 517 -16.63 -2.40 55.42
N GLU A 518 -16.32 -2.51 54.12
CA GLU A 518 -16.66 -3.65 53.26
C GLU A 518 -15.65 -4.81 53.45
N ILE A 519 -15.66 -5.42 54.64
CA ILE A 519 -14.80 -6.57 54.99
C ILE A 519 -15.64 -7.82 55.31
N PRO A 520 -15.09 -9.05 55.20
CA PRO A 520 -15.83 -10.27 55.52
C PRO A 520 -16.42 -10.25 56.94
N GLU A 521 -17.68 -10.66 57.09
CA GLU A 521 -18.40 -10.61 58.38
C GLU A 521 -17.69 -11.35 59.52
N LYS A 522 -16.94 -12.42 59.18
CA LYS A 522 -16.10 -13.14 60.14
C LYS A 522 -15.02 -12.23 60.73
N GLU A 523 -14.27 -11.52 59.88
CA GLU A 523 -13.19 -10.61 60.28
C GLU A 523 -13.74 -9.40 61.03
N LYS A 524 -14.89 -8.87 60.58
CA LYS A 524 -15.64 -7.81 61.28
C LYS A 524 -16.06 -8.24 62.68
N ALA A 525 -16.66 -9.43 62.81
CA ALA A 525 -17.08 -9.96 64.11
C ALA A 525 -15.88 -10.22 65.04
N GLU A 526 -14.79 -10.77 64.51
CA GLU A 526 -13.57 -11.06 65.26
C GLU A 526 -12.89 -9.78 65.77
N ALA A 527 -12.64 -8.80 64.89
CA ALA A 527 -12.02 -7.53 65.27
C ALA A 527 -12.86 -6.78 66.32
N LYS A 528 -14.19 -6.71 66.16
CA LYS A 528 -15.09 -6.09 67.14
C LYS A 528 -15.09 -6.81 68.48
N SER A 529 -15.09 -8.15 68.46
CA SER A 529 -15.03 -8.95 69.69
C SER A 529 -13.73 -8.69 70.46
N LYS A 530 -12.59 -8.71 69.77
CA LYS A 530 -11.26 -8.49 70.37
C LYS A 530 -11.09 -7.07 70.89
N LEU A 531 -11.60 -6.08 70.17
CA LEU A 531 -11.62 -4.69 70.61
C LEU A 531 -12.47 -4.49 71.87
N ALA A 532 -13.61 -5.19 71.98
CA ALA A 532 -14.45 -5.15 73.19
C ALA A 532 -13.76 -5.79 74.40
N ASP A 533 -12.95 -6.82 74.17
CA ASP A 533 -12.21 -7.53 75.21
C ASP A 533 -11.06 -6.69 75.81
N LEU A 534 -10.61 -5.61 75.15
CA LEU A 534 -9.60 -4.69 75.71
C LEU A 534 -10.02 -4.11 77.08
N LYS A 535 -11.31 -3.92 77.32
CA LYS A 535 -11.84 -3.43 78.61
C LYS A 535 -11.62 -4.43 79.75
N LYS A 536 -11.37 -5.69 79.43
CA LYS A 536 -11.15 -6.77 80.40
C LYS A 536 -9.68 -6.89 80.81
N ILE A 537 -8.75 -6.23 80.12
CA ILE A 537 -7.30 -6.27 80.40
C ILE A 537 -6.98 -6.04 81.89
N PRO A 538 -7.51 -5.00 82.58
CA PRO A 538 -7.18 -4.79 84.00
C PRO A 538 -7.58 -5.96 84.92
N GLY A 539 -8.67 -6.67 84.57
CA GLY A 539 -9.13 -7.86 85.29
C GLY A 539 -8.25 -9.08 85.00
N ILE A 540 -7.94 -9.31 83.72
CA ILE A 540 -7.07 -10.41 83.27
C ILE A 540 -5.68 -10.28 83.87
N LEU A 541 -5.11 -9.07 83.90
CA LEU A 541 -3.79 -8.82 84.50
C LEU A 541 -3.79 -9.01 86.01
N LYS A 542 -4.87 -8.65 86.71
CA LYS A 542 -4.99 -8.88 88.16
C LYS A 542 -5.09 -10.37 88.50
N GLU A 543 -5.71 -11.18 87.65
CA GLU A 543 -5.76 -12.64 87.80
C GLU A 543 -4.42 -13.28 87.45
N LYS A 544 -3.79 -12.88 86.32
CA LYS A 544 -2.46 -13.34 85.91
C LYS A 544 -1.40 -12.99 86.97
N ALA A 545 -1.40 -11.78 87.54
CA ALA A 545 -0.46 -11.39 88.59
C ALA A 545 -0.60 -12.23 89.88
N LYS A 546 -1.83 -12.61 90.25
CA LYS A 546 -2.10 -13.50 91.41
C LYS A 546 -1.69 -14.95 91.19
N SER A 547 -1.48 -15.36 89.94
CA SER A 547 -1.07 -16.72 89.59
C SER A 547 0.42 -17.00 89.81
N PHE A 548 1.21 -15.96 90.10
CA PHE A 548 2.63 -16.08 90.43
C PHE A 548 2.84 -16.16 91.95
N SER A 549 3.77 -17.00 92.35
CA SER A 549 4.11 -17.29 93.75
C SER A 549 4.96 -16.22 94.45
N VAL A 550 5.48 -15.25 93.69
CA VAL A 550 6.35 -14.15 94.14
C VAL A 550 5.90 -12.80 93.56
N ASP A 551 6.34 -11.71 94.18
CA ASP A 551 6.12 -10.36 93.62
C ASP A 551 6.77 -10.26 92.24
N VAL A 552 5.92 -10.01 91.24
CA VAL A 552 6.31 -10.02 89.83
C VAL A 552 7.08 -8.74 89.49
N THR A 553 8.24 -8.86 88.82
CA THR A 553 9.02 -7.69 88.42
C THR A 553 8.29 -6.80 87.41
N LYS A 554 8.70 -5.53 87.35
CA LYS A 554 8.12 -4.54 86.44
C LYS A 554 8.16 -5.00 84.98
N ASP A 555 9.23 -5.66 84.56
CA ASP A 555 9.43 -6.12 83.18
C ASP A 555 8.52 -7.29 82.80
N VAL A 556 8.21 -8.16 83.77
CA VAL A 556 7.22 -9.23 83.58
C VAL A 556 5.80 -8.64 83.51
N ILE A 557 5.46 -7.64 84.33
CA ILE A 557 4.16 -6.95 84.25
C ILE A 557 3.99 -6.25 82.90
N VAL A 558 5.04 -5.59 82.41
CA VAL A 558 5.08 -4.93 81.09
C VAL A 558 4.86 -5.95 79.99
N SER A 559 5.57 -7.09 80.02
CA SER A 559 5.46 -8.13 78.99
C SER A 559 4.09 -8.80 78.97
N LEU A 560 3.52 -9.10 80.15
CA LEU A 560 2.16 -9.65 80.27
C LEU A 560 1.08 -8.66 79.82
N THR A 561 1.30 -7.36 80.04
CA THR A 561 0.39 -6.30 79.59
C THR A 561 0.47 -6.12 78.09
N ALA A 562 1.68 -6.10 77.53
CA ALA A 562 1.90 -6.04 76.10
C ALA A 562 1.30 -7.26 75.38
N GLU A 563 1.45 -8.47 75.94
CA GLU A 563 0.83 -9.71 75.44
C GLU A 563 -0.67 -9.51 75.15
N GLU A 564 -1.42 -9.12 76.18
CA GLU A 564 -2.86 -8.95 76.07
C GLU A 564 -3.25 -7.84 75.10
N ILE A 565 -2.50 -6.73 75.08
CA ILE A 565 -2.76 -5.63 74.15
C ILE A 565 -2.52 -6.08 72.71
N ILE A 566 -1.39 -6.73 72.43
CA ILE A 566 -0.96 -7.10 71.08
C ILE A 566 -1.87 -8.20 70.52
N THR A 567 -2.16 -9.24 71.31
CA THR A 567 -3.04 -10.32 70.87
C THR A 567 -4.47 -9.84 70.59
N LEU A 568 -4.98 -8.85 71.36
CA LEU A 568 -6.29 -8.28 71.11
C LEU A 568 -6.30 -7.27 69.95
N LEU A 569 -5.20 -6.56 69.72
CA LEU A 569 -5.10 -5.58 68.62
C LEU A 569 -4.72 -6.20 67.28
N THR A 570 -4.09 -7.37 67.26
CA THR A 570 -3.63 -7.98 66.00
C THR A 570 -4.78 -8.18 65.00
N PRO A 571 -5.95 -8.75 65.38
CA PRO A 571 -7.09 -8.85 64.47
C PRO A 571 -7.67 -7.49 64.06
N VAL A 572 -7.54 -6.47 64.92
CA VAL A 572 -8.02 -5.09 64.64
C VAL A 572 -7.09 -4.38 63.66
N LEU A 573 -5.77 -4.56 63.76
CA LEU A 573 -4.79 -4.00 62.82
C LEU A 573 -4.84 -4.72 61.47
N SER A 574 -5.13 -6.03 61.49
CA SER A 574 -5.22 -6.87 60.30
C SER A 574 -6.34 -6.46 59.34
N THR A 575 -7.35 -5.71 59.80
CA THR A 575 -8.41 -5.19 58.92
C THR A 575 -7.85 -4.27 57.82
N ALA A 576 -6.63 -3.74 57.99
CA ALA A 576 -5.96 -2.95 56.96
C ALA A 576 -5.70 -3.74 55.67
N ALA A 577 -5.62 -5.08 55.72
CA ALA A 577 -5.52 -5.94 54.52
C ALA A 577 -6.73 -5.77 53.58
N PHE A 578 -7.82 -5.25 54.11
CA PHE A 578 -9.05 -4.94 53.37
C PHE A 578 -9.25 -3.43 53.14
N GLY A 579 -8.20 -2.62 53.30
CA GLY A 579 -8.24 -1.18 53.05
C GLY A 579 -8.84 -0.34 54.19
N VAL A 580 -8.99 -0.89 55.40
CA VAL A 580 -9.55 -0.17 56.55
C VAL A 580 -8.46 0.66 57.27
N PRO A 581 -8.60 1.99 57.41
CA PRO A 581 -7.53 2.88 57.90
C PRO A 581 -7.49 2.95 59.44
N ILE A 582 -7.32 1.80 60.07
CA ILE A 582 -7.26 1.65 61.53
C ILE A 582 -5.83 1.71 62.09
N PRO A 583 -4.81 1.08 61.47
CA PRO A 583 -3.44 1.15 61.97
C PRO A 583 -2.92 2.57 62.19
N SER A 584 -3.19 3.51 61.28
CA SER A 584 -2.75 4.90 61.45
C SER A 584 -3.40 5.60 62.64
N GLN A 585 -4.64 5.23 62.99
CA GLN A 585 -5.33 5.75 64.18
C GLN A 585 -4.75 5.16 65.47
N ILE A 586 -4.55 3.85 65.50
CA ILE A 586 -3.95 3.14 66.64
C ILE A 586 -2.51 3.63 66.88
N MET A 587 -1.72 3.80 65.80
CA MET A 587 -0.38 4.34 65.86
C MET A 587 -0.36 5.75 66.46
N THR A 588 -1.30 6.61 66.07
CA THR A 588 -1.45 7.95 66.63
C THR A 588 -1.72 7.91 68.14
N MET A 589 -2.55 6.96 68.59
CA MET A 589 -2.84 6.75 70.01
C MET A 589 -1.60 6.27 70.77
N LEU A 590 -0.83 5.34 70.19
CA LEU A 590 0.42 4.82 70.76
C LEU A 590 1.46 5.93 70.92
N LEU A 591 1.74 6.69 69.87
CA LEU A 591 2.69 7.80 69.93
C LEU A 591 2.28 8.86 70.95
N ALA A 592 0.97 9.14 71.06
CA ALA A 592 0.48 10.07 72.06
C ALA A 592 0.62 9.51 73.49
N ALA A 593 0.57 8.18 73.70
CA ALA A 593 0.80 7.56 75.00
C ALA A 593 2.28 7.61 75.40
N ILE A 594 3.18 7.42 74.43
CA ILE A 594 4.63 7.51 74.60
C ILE A 594 5.04 8.96 74.90
N ARG A 595 4.58 9.96 74.13
CA ARG A 595 5.03 11.37 74.30
C ARG A 595 4.68 12.01 75.65
N ASN A 596 3.72 11.45 76.38
CA ASN A 596 3.30 11.99 77.66
C ASN A 596 4.06 11.34 78.85
N SER A 597 5.01 10.43 78.61
CA SER A 597 5.84 9.71 79.62
C SER A 597 6.89 10.54 80.31
#